data_AF-A0A8C6RKY1-F1
#
_entry.id   AF-A0A8C6RKY1-F1
#
_cell.length_a   1.000
_cell.length_b   1.000
_cell.length_c   1.000
_cell.angle_alpha   90.00
_cell.angle_beta   90.00
_cell.angle_gamma   90.00
#
_symmetry.space_group_name_H-M   'P 1'
#
loop_
_entity.id
_entity.type
_entity.pdbx_description
1 polymer ?
#
loop_
_entity_poly.entity_id
_entity_poly.type
_entity_poly.pdbx_seq_one_letter_code
_entity_poly.pdbx_strand_id
1 'polypeptide(L)'
;MKLITILFLFSRLLPSLSQDMAPQEIDCNDEDVFQAVDAALKKYNARNHTGNQFVLYRVSEATKMVGTDIFYSFKYQIKEGNCSVQSGKTWQDCEYKDAQEAATGACTATVGKRRNMNFSVATQTCQITPAEGPTVRAEYTCLGCVHPIPTDSPDLEQLLKHGIEHFNNNTDHSHLFALEEVKIAQRQVVAGFNFEITYSIVQTNCSKEKFLFLTPECKSLLNSDVGECRDKVYVNIEQKIAAFSQSCDLYPGEDLVQPLPKSCPGCPQDIPADSPDLKDALDHSIRKLNAENNATFYFKIDTVKKATSQVVGGIKYVIEFTAKETECSKESNTELTANCEAKQPGQSLSCTAEVYMRLWEKKVFPTVKCQPLEMVTMMRRPPGFSPFRTVQVQETKEGTTKQPPTTVLAVHGSQVIERIQPWKKSFLILNSLMLSLNLCSTGIFFNTSPSPFPIVQAQIL
;
A
#
# COMPACT_ATOMS: atom_id res chain seq x y z
N MET A 1 46.32 68.34 16.70
CA MET A 1 44.99 68.32 17.37
C MET A 1 43.96 68.47 16.26
N LYS A 2 43.04 67.54 15.95
CA LYS A 2 42.18 66.72 16.79
C LYS A 2 41.92 65.35 16.13
N LEU A 3 41.76 64.33 16.99
CA LEU A 3 41.33 62.96 16.70
C LEU A 3 39.96 62.89 16.03
N ILE A 4 39.78 61.94 15.10
CA ILE A 4 38.50 61.28 14.86
C ILE A 4 38.75 59.76 14.92
N THR A 5 38.48 59.19 16.08
CA THR A 5 38.39 57.74 16.31
C THR A 5 36.95 57.29 15.99
N ILE A 6 36.78 56.48 14.94
CA ILE A 6 35.51 55.81 14.63
C ILE A 6 35.47 54.49 15.41
N LEU A 7 34.55 54.40 16.37
CA LEU A 7 34.28 53.24 17.21
C LEU A 7 33.35 52.28 16.44
N PHE A 8 33.88 51.18 15.89
CA PHE A 8 33.06 50.10 15.36
C PHE A 8 32.50 49.26 16.52
N LEU A 9 31.25 49.52 16.91
CA LEU A 9 30.45 48.64 17.75
C LEU A 9 30.04 47.41 16.93
N PHE A 10 30.86 46.36 16.95
CA PHE A 10 30.39 45.02 16.61
C PHE A 10 29.49 44.56 17.76
N SER A 11 28.18 44.75 17.58
CA SER A 11 27.14 44.07 18.33
C SER A 11 27.34 42.56 18.19
N ARG A 12 27.93 41.93 19.20
CA ARG A 12 27.84 40.48 19.40
C ARG A 12 26.41 40.16 19.84
N LEU A 13 25.50 40.15 18.88
CA LEU A 13 24.30 39.33 18.99
C LEU A 13 24.78 37.89 18.92
N LEU A 14 24.93 37.25 20.08
CA LEU A 14 24.87 35.79 20.16
C LEU A 14 23.56 35.38 19.48
N PRO A 15 23.57 34.60 18.40
CA PRO A 15 22.34 33.97 17.95
C PRO A 15 21.87 33.11 19.11
N SER A 16 20.72 33.46 19.69
CA SER A 16 19.98 32.57 20.55
C SER A 16 19.84 31.25 19.80
N LEU A 17 20.48 30.21 20.33
CA LEU A 17 20.35 28.84 19.85
C LEU A 17 18.85 28.51 19.93
N SER A 18 18.15 28.59 18.80
CA SER A 18 16.83 27.97 18.68
C SER A 18 17.07 26.49 18.97
N GLN A 19 16.56 26.02 20.10
CA GLN A 19 16.60 24.62 20.47
C GLN A 19 15.83 23.86 19.39
N ASP A 20 16.59 23.28 18.47
CA ASP A 20 16.06 22.56 17.33
C ASP A 20 15.16 21.44 17.87
N MET A 21 13.88 21.42 17.50
CA MET A 21 12.96 20.33 17.84
C MET A 21 13.31 19.12 16.98
N ALA A 22 14.51 18.57 17.22
CA ALA A 22 15.01 17.40 16.55
C ALA A 22 14.31 16.15 17.13
N PRO A 23 13.89 15.20 16.28
CA PRO A 23 13.44 13.88 16.74
C PRO A 23 14.55 13.23 17.57
N GLN A 24 14.23 12.84 18.79
CA GLN A 24 15.13 12.09 19.66
C GLN A 24 14.81 10.61 19.50
N GLU A 25 15.81 9.79 19.20
CA GLU A 25 15.63 8.33 19.28
C GLU A 25 15.21 7.92 20.69
N ILE A 26 14.27 6.98 20.77
CA ILE A 26 13.77 6.43 22.02
C ILE A 26 13.81 4.90 21.93
N ASP A 27 13.97 4.24 23.08
CA ASP A 27 13.91 2.78 23.16
C ASP A 27 12.57 2.28 22.61
N CYS A 28 12.63 1.25 21.78
CA CYS A 28 11.45 0.59 21.24
C CYS A 28 10.64 -0.15 22.31
N ASN A 29 11.26 -0.47 23.46
CA ASN A 29 10.62 -1.08 24.61
C ASN A 29 10.08 -0.05 25.62
N ASP A 30 10.16 1.24 25.30
CA ASP A 30 9.58 2.29 26.13
C ASP A 30 8.06 2.09 26.26
N GLU A 31 7.54 2.22 27.48
CA GLU A 31 6.12 1.96 27.78
C GLU A 31 5.20 2.86 26.96
N ASP A 32 5.56 4.14 26.76
CA ASP A 32 4.76 5.06 25.97
C ASP A 32 4.82 4.73 24.47
N VAL A 33 5.95 4.20 23.98
CA VAL A 33 6.05 3.69 22.61
C VAL A 33 5.13 2.49 22.43
N PHE A 34 5.08 1.57 23.40
CA PHE A 34 4.18 0.43 23.33
C PHE A 34 2.69 0.86 23.36
N GLN A 35 2.32 1.81 24.24
CA GLN A 35 0.95 2.34 24.29
C GLN A 35 0.58 3.07 23.00
N ALA A 36 1.52 3.79 22.39
CA ALA A 36 1.35 4.42 21.09
C ALA A 36 1.15 3.39 19.97
N VAL A 37 1.94 2.31 19.96
CA VAL A 37 1.81 1.19 19.01
C VAL A 37 0.47 0.48 19.20
N ASP A 38 0.03 0.25 20.44
CA ASP A 38 -1.26 -0.35 20.74
C ASP A 38 -2.42 0.48 20.18
N ALA A 39 -2.40 1.80 20.40
CA ALA A 39 -3.40 2.72 19.84
C ALA A 39 -3.41 2.68 18.30
N ALA A 40 -2.23 2.66 17.68
CA ALA A 40 -2.08 2.54 16.23
C ALA A 40 -2.64 1.20 15.71
N LEU A 41 -2.23 0.07 16.29
CA LEU A 41 -2.64 -1.25 15.82
C LEU A 41 -4.12 -1.54 16.06
N LYS A 42 -4.69 -1.07 17.19
CA LYS A 42 -6.14 -1.11 17.43
C LYS A 42 -6.90 -0.31 16.37
N LYS A 43 -6.46 0.92 16.06
CA LYS A 43 -7.08 1.73 14.99
C LYS A 43 -6.99 1.04 13.62
N TYR A 44 -5.87 0.39 13.32
CA TYR A 44 -5.70 -0.36 12.07
C TYR A 44 -6.62 -1.57 11.98
N ASN A 45 -6.64 -2.42 13.02
CA ASN A 45 -7.50 -3.60 13.04
C ASN A 45 -8.99 -3.22 13.04
N ALA A 46 -9.37 -2.12 13.68
CA ALA A 46 -10.74 -1.63 13.66
C ALA A 46 -11.22 -1.16 12.27
N ARG A 47 -10.30 -0.73 11.38
CA ARG A 47 -10.63 -0.32 10.00
C ARG A 47 -10.98 -1.48 9.09
N ASN A 48 -10.47 -2.69 9.38
CA ASN A 48 -10.67 -3.85 8.53
C ASN A 48 -11.81 -4.73 9.07
N HIS A 49 -12.94 -4.84 8.38
CA HIS A 49 -14.10 -5.59 8.90
C HIS A 49 -14.11 -7.09 8.52
N THR A 50 -13.12 -7.53 7.74
CA THR A 50 -13.03 -8.89 7.21
C THR A 50 -11.61 -9.45 7.35
N GLY A 51 -11.49 -10.74 7.61
CA GLY A 51 -10.20 -11.40 7.81
C GLY A 51 -9.77 -11.47 9.27
N ASN A 52 -8.49 -11.75 9.47
CA ASN A 52 -7.90 -11.88 10.80
C ASN A 52 -7.31 -10.55 11.29
N GLN A 53 -7.22 -10.38 12.60
CA GLN A 53 -6.51 -9.25 13.19
C GLN A 53 -5.01 -9.40 12.97
N PHE A 54 -4.32 -8.28 12.80
CA PHE A 54 -2.88 -8.25 12.81
C PHE A 54 -2.34 -8.07 14.24
N VAL A 55 -1.29 -8.83 14.56
CA VAL A 55 -0.60 -8.86 15.84
C VAL A 55 0.77 -8.18 15.66
N LEU A 56 1.19 -7.39 16.65
CA LEU A 56 2.50 -6.73 16.64
C LEU A 56 3.62 -7.76 16.67
N TYR A 57 4.47 -7.80 15.65
CA TYR A 57 5.65 -8.67 15.61
C TYR A 57 6.87 -8.03 16.29
N ARG A 58 7.21 -6.80 15.90
CA ARG A 58 8.27 -6.00 16.55
C ARG A 58 8.19 -4.53 16.17
N VAL A 59 8.72 -3.67 17.02
CA VAL A 59 9.03 -2.27 16.69
C VAL A 59 10.49 -2.21 16.25
N SER A 60 10.78 -1.58 15.12
CA SER A 60 12.12 -1.55 14.51
C SER A 60 12.82 -0.21 14.65
N GLU A 61 12.08 0.89 14.78
CA GLU A 61 12.60 2.25 14.98
C GLU A 61 11.56 3.04 15.77
N ALA A 62 12.00 3.88 16.72
CA ALA A 62 11.13 4.79 17.45
C ALA A 62 11.83 6.11 17.74
N THR A 63 11.12 7.21 17.54
CA THR A 63 11.58 8.57 17.83
C THR A 63 10.50 9.32 18.59
N LYS A 64 10.90 10.18 19.52
CA LYS A 64 10.03 11.12 20.23
C LYS A 64 10.36 12.54 19.82
N MET A 65 9.34 13.36 19.65
CA MET A 65 9.46 14.80 19.47
C MET A 65 8.72 15.49 20.60
N VAL A 66 9.44 16.33 21.33
CA VAL A 66 8.91 17.07 22.48
C VAL A 66 8.77 18.54 22.09
N GLY A 67 7.52 18.96 21.86
CA GLY A 67 7.14 20.35 21.67
C GLY A 67 6.18 20.80 22.78
N THR A 68 5.05 21.43 22.41
CA THR A 68 3.93 21.66 23.35
C THR A 68 3.19 20.37 23.72
N ASP A 69 3.17 19.40 22.80
CA ASP A 69 2.69 18.03 22.97
C ASP A 69 3.82 17.04 22.62
N ILE A 70 3.71 15.79 23.07
CA ILE A 70 4.69 14.73 22.80
C ILE A 70 4.20 13.86 21.64
N PHE A 71 5.01 13.71 20.60
CA PHE A 71 4.71 12.82 19.47
C PHE A 71 5.72 11.68 19.39
N TYR A 72 5.21 10.47 19.20
CA TYR A 72 6.00 9.28 18.92
C TYR A 72 5.87 8.93 17.44
N SER A 73 6.98 8.76 16.76
CA SER A 73 7.04 8.27 15.38
C SER A 73 7.85 6.98 15.34
N PHE A 74 7.24 5.91 14.86
CA PHE A 74 7.84 4.58 14.92
C PHE A 74 7.52 3.73 13.70
N LYS A 75 8.45 2.83 13.37
CA LYS A 75 8.27 1.76 12.39
C LYS A 75 8.10 0.45 13.12
N TYR A 76 7.15 -0.36 12.68
CA TYR A 76 6.84 -1.63 13.31
C TYR A 76 6.37 -2.64 12.27
N GLN A 77 6.61 -3.90 12.57
CA GLN A 77 6.17 -5.03 11.76
C GLN A 77 5.01 -5.71 12.45
N ILE A 78 4.04 -6.13 11.65
CA ILE A 78 2.85 -6.86 12.09
C ILE A 78 2.77 -8.20 11.36
N LYS A 79 2.12 -9.17 11.99
CA LYS A 79 1.86 -10.50 11.42
C LYS A 79 0.40 -10.85 11.61
N GLU A 80 -0.18 -11.53 10.64
CA GLU A 80 -1.55 -12.00 10.71
C GLU A 80 -1.72 -12.95 11.91
N GLY A 81 -2.74 -12.67 12.73
CA GLY A 81 -3.12 -13.52 13.85
C GLY A 81 -4.12 -14.60 13.44
N ASN A 82 -4.45 -15.48 14.38
CA ASN A 82 -5.45 -16.53 14.21
C ASN A 82 -6.88 -16.11 14.60
N CYS A 83 -7.07 -14.87 15.05
CA CYS A 83 -8.34 -14.37 15.52
C CYS A 83 -9.01 -13.50 14.43
N SER A 84 -10.31 -13.69 14.23
CA SER A 84 -11.11 -12.82 13.37
C SER A 84 -11.23 -11.42 13.96
N VAL A 85 -11.31 -10.39 13.11
CA VAL A 85 -11.59 -9.02 13.58
C VAL A 85 -12.93 -8.92 14.32
N GLN A 86 -13.89 -9.80 14.01
CA GLN A 86 -15.21 -9.84 14.65
C GLN A 86 -15.25 -10.65 15.95
N SER A 87 -14.13 -11.24 16.38
CA SER A 87 -14.09 -12.12 17.56
C SER A 87 -14.29 -11.39 18.90
N GLY A 88 -14.31 -10.04 18.90
CA GLY A 88 -14.38 -9.22 20.11
C GLY A 88 -13.11 -9.24 20.96
N LYS A 89 -12.08 -9.97 20.54
CA LYS A 89 -10.75 -10.03 21.17
C LYS A 89 -9.89 -8.84 20.77
N THR A 90 -8.91 -8.47 21.59
CA THR A 90 -7.87 -7.54 21.16
C THR A 90 -6.71 -8.30 20.53
N TRP A 91 -5.86 -7.60 19.77
CA TRP A 91 -4.74 -8.21 19.07
C TRP A 91 -3.73 -8.89 20.02
N GLN A 92 -3.67 -8.45 21.28
CA GLN A 92 -2.86 -9.07 22.34
C GLN A 92 -3.34 -10.47 22.73
N ASP A 93 -4.63 -10.76 22.55
CA ASP A 93 -5.23 -12.07 22.87
C ASP A 93 -5.14 -13.05 21.69
N CYS A 94 -4.52 -12.62 20.59
CA CYS A 94 -4.44 -13.36 19.35
C CYS A 94 -3.04 -13.97 19.19
N GLU A 95 -2.99 -15.24 18.84
CA GLU A 95 -1.72 -15.89 18.50
C GLU A 95 -1.37 -15.61 17.04
N TYR A 96 -0.08 -15.65 16.70
CA TYR A 96 0.34 -15.58 15.31
C TYR A 96 -0.21 -16.79 14.54
N LYS A 97 -0.64 -16.53 13.32
CA LYS A 97 -0.91 -17.56 12.32
C LYS A 97 0.41 -18.20 11.87
N ASP A 98 0.35 -19.42 11.33
CA ASP A 98 1.55 -20.13 10.87
C ASP A 98 2.32 -19.32 9.82
N ALA A 99 3.65 -19.32 9.91
CA ALA A 99 4.52 -18.45 9.12
C ALA A 99 4.39 -18.62 7.60
N GLN A 100 3.97 -19.79 7.12
CA GLN A 100 3.76 -20.06 5.69
C GLN A 100 2.42 -19.50 5.19
N GLU A 101 1.46 -19.31 6.10
CA GLU A 101 0.08 -18.89 5.79
C GLU A 101 -0.28 -17.50 6.34
N ALA A 102 0.65 -16.84 7.03
CA ALA A 102 0.45 -15.55 7.67
C ALA A 102 0.87 -14.41 6.75
N ALA A 103 -0.07 -13.50 6.45
CA ALA A 103 0.31 -12.21 5.90
C ALA A 103 1.19 -11.45 6.89
N THR A 104 2.16 -10.71 6.36
CA THR A 104 3.04 -9.85 7.16
C THR A 104 2.87 -8.40 6.73
N GLY A 105 3.19 -7.45 7.59
CA GLY A 105 3.06 -6.04 7.29
C GLY A 105 4.21 -5.22 7.84
N ALA A 106 4.63 -4.22 7.07
CA ALA A 106 5.55 -3.18 7.51
C ALA A 106 4.79 -1.87 7.64
N CYS A 107 4.73 -1.32 8.86
CA CYS A 107 3.95 -0.14 9.19
C CYS A 107 4.83 1.00 9.69
N THR A 108 4.38 2.23 9.44
CA THR A 108 4.92 3.46 10.04
C THR A 108 3.77 4.26 10.60
N ALA A 109 3.91 4.78 11.83
CA ALA A 109 2.87 5.59 12.46
C ALA A 109 3.44 6.76 13.24
N THR A 110 2.68 7.86 13.32
CA THR A 110 2.90 8.98 14.23
C THR A 110 1.71 9.11 15.18
N VAL A 111 1.97 9.10 16.48
CA VAL A 111 0.96 9.10 17.54
C VAL A 111 1.28 10.19 18.55
N GLY A 112 0.30 11.06 18.83
CA GLY A 112 0.42 12.10 19.83
C GLY A 112 -0.06 11.62 21.20
N LYS A 113 0.72 11.91 22.25
CA LYS A 113 0.34 11.71 23.66
C LYS A 113 -0.24 13.01 24.20
N ARG A 114 -1.50 12.95 24.62
CA ARG A 114 -2.28 14.09 25.12
C ARG A 114 -2.01 14.35 26.61
N ARG A 115 -2.41 15.53 27.10
CA ARG A 115 -2.28 15.89 28.54
C ARG A 115 -3.06 14.96 29.48
N ASN A 116 -4.14 14.35 29.00
CA ASN A 116 -4.90 13.33 29.73
C ASN A 116 -4.29 11.91 29.59
N MET A 117 -3.05 11.80 29.11
CA MET A 117 -2.33 10.54 28.86
C MET A 117 -2.95 9.63 27.79
N ASN A 118 -3.91 10.13 27.00
CA ASN A 118 -4.46 9.37 25.88
C ASN A 118 -3.56 9.46 24.64
N PHE A 119 -3.53 8.40 23.85
CA PHE A 119 -2.75 8.29 22.61
C PHE A 119 -3.66 8.41 21.40
N SER A 120 -3.44 9.44 20.59
CA SER A 120 -4.22 9.68 19.37
C SER A 120 -3.36 9.50 18.12
N VAL A 121 -3.78 8.61 17.23
CA VAL A 121 -3.05 8.29 15.99
C VAL A 121 -3.26 9.40 14.97
N ALA A 122 -2.19 10.13 14.66
CA ALA A 122 -2.20 11.20 13.67
C ALA A 122 -2.07 10.63 12.24
N THR A 123 -1.02 9.85 11.99
CA THR A 123 -0.79 9.21 10.69
C THR A 123 -0.41 7.75 10.88
N GLN A 124 -0.83 6.90 9.95
CA GLN A 124 -0.51 5.49 9.95
C GLN A 124 -0.60 4.93 8.53
N THR A 125 0.47 4.29 8.10
CA THR A 125 0.56 3.61 6.81
C THR A 125 1.12 2.21 7.03
N CYS A 126 0.49 1.20 6.43
CA CYS A 126 0.93 -0.19 6.49
C CYS A 126 1.01 -0.77 5.08
N GLN A 127 2.15 -1.36 4.74
CA GLN A 127 2.34 -2.16 3.53
C GLN A 127 2.21 -3.63 3.91
N ILE A 128 1.12 -4.27 3.47
CA ILE A 128 0.86 -5.69 3.76
C ILE A 128 1.43 -6.54 2.63
N THR A 129 2.27 -7.50 2.99
CA THR A 129 2.71 -8.61 2.15
C THR A 129 1.81 -9.81 2.46
N PRO A 130 0.95 -10.24 1.51
CA PRO A 130 0.14 -11.44 1.68
C PRO A 130 1.01 -12.67 2.00
N ALA A 131 0.45 -13.66 2.67
CA ALA A 131 1.12 -14.94 2.86
C ALA A 131 1.55 -15.53 1.50
N GLU A 132 2.61 -16.32 1.48
CA GLU A 132 2.93 -17.21 0.35
C GLU A 132 1.86 -18.30 0.28
N GLY A 133 0.65 -17.92 -0.12
CA GLY A 133 -0.42 -18.84 -0.43
C GLY A 133 -0.01 -19.73 -1.61
N PRO A 134 -0.69 -20.87 -1.81
CA PRO A 134 -0.45 -21.71 -2.98
C PRO A 134 -0.55 -20.84 -4.22
N THR A 135 0.49 -20.87 -5.07
CA THR A 135 0.53 -20.23 -6.40
C THR A 135 -0.87 -20.23 -7.00
N VAL A 136 -1.40 -19.04 -7.29
CA VAL A 136 -2.75 -18.79 -7.81
C VAL A 136 -3.13 -19.87 -8.83
N ARG A 137 -3.81 -20.92 -8.36
CA ARG A 137 -4.47 -21.90 -9.22
C ARG A 137 -5.85 -21.33 -9.44
N ALA A 138 -5.97 -20.55 -10.52
CA ALA A 138 -7.20 -20.05 -11.13
C ALA A 138 -8.24 -19.52 -10.13
N GLU A 139 -8.43 -18.19 -10.11
CA GLU A 139 -9.60 -17.54 -9.52
C GLU A 139 -10.87 -18.36 -9.77
N TYR A 140 -11.38 -19.01 -8.72
CA TYR A 140 -12.73 -19.54 -8.74
C TYR A 140 -13.65 -18.33 -8.76
N THR A 141 -14.16 -18.00 -9.95
CA THR A 141 -15.18 -16.99 -10.24
C THR A 141 -16.51 -17.41 -9.62
N CYS A 142 -16.58 -17.39 -8.28
CA CYS A 142 -17.84 -17.42 -7.57
C CYS A 142 -18.54 -16.09 -7.86
N LEU A 143 -19.48 -16.07 -8.80
CA LEU A 143 -20.21 -14.87 -9.21
C LEU A 143 -20.97 -14.21 -8.03
N GLY A 144 -21.44 -15.02 -7.08
CA GLY A 144 -22.18 -14.55 -5.90
C GLY A 144 -21.32 -14.16 -4.69
N CYS A 145 -20.00 -14.25 -4.80
CA CYS A 145 -19.10 -13.85 -3.72
C CYS A 145 -18.85 -12.33 -3.79
N VAL A 146 -18.52 -11.72 -2.64
CA VAL A 146 -18.12 -10.32 -2.59
C VAL A 146 -16.72 -10.21 -3.19
N HIS A 147 -16.56 -9.33 -4.18
CA HIS A 147 -15.27 -9.07 -4.82
C HIS A 147 -14.93 -7.59 -4.75
N PRO A 148 -13.65 -7.22 -4.51
CA PRO A 148 -13.21 -5.85 -4.62
C PRO A 148 -13.34 -5.37 -6.08
N ILE A 149 -13.67 -4.10 -6.26
CA ILE A 149 -13.70 -3.43 -7.57
C ILE A 149 -12.79 -2.19 -7.53
N PRO A 150 -12.26 -1.73 -8.68
CA PRO A 150 -11.47 -0.51 -8.76
C PRO A 150 -12.21 0.69 -8.16
N THR A 151 -11.49 1.54 -7.42
CA THR A 151 -12.05 2.72 -6.75
C THR A 151 -12.46 3.83 -7.72
N ASP A 152 -11.96 3.78 -8.95
CA ASP A 152 -12.30 4.63 -10.09
C ASP A 152 -13.33 3.97 -11.05
N SER A 153 -13.97 2.87 -10.63
CA SER A 153 -14.96 2.18 -11.45
C SER A 153 -16.14 3.11 -11.77
N PRO A 154 -16.58 3.19 -13.05
CA PRO A 154 -17.73 4.01 -13.44
C PRO A 154 -19.04 3.55 -12.80
N ASP A 155 -19.12 2.28 -12.37
CA ASP A 155 -20.26 1.72 -11.65
C ASP A 155 -20.52 2.46 -10.31
N LEU A 156 -19.52 3.15 -9.77
CA LEU A 156 -19.60 3.86 -8.48
C LEU A 156 -20.14 5.29 -8.60
N GLU A 157 -20.12 5.91 -9.77
CA GLU A 157 -20.37 7.34 -9.94
C GLU A 157 -21.77 7.75 -9.43
N GLN A 158 -22.80 7.04 -9.88
CA GLN A 158 -24.18 7.32 -9.45
C GLN A 158 -24.43 6.97 -7.98
N LEU A 159 -23.74 5.96 -7.46
CA LEU A 159 -23.88 5.49 -6.08
C LEU A 159 -23.26 6.50 -5.11
N LEU A 160 -22.05 6.97 -5.42
CA LEU A 160 -21.34 7.99 -4.64
C LEU A 160 -22.10 9.32 -4.68
N LYS A 161 -22.59 9.72 -5.85
CA LYS A 161 -23.43 10.93 -5.97
C LYS A 161 -24.66 10.84 -5.06
N HIS A 162 -25.38 9.71 -5.11
CA HIS A 162 -26.52 9.47 -4.24
C HIS A 162 -26.13 9.49 -2.75
N GLY A 163 -25.01 8.85 -2.39
CA GLY A 163 -24.52 8.81 -1.02
C GLY A 163 -24.14 10.18 -0.46
N ILE A 164 -23.49 11.03 -1.26
CA ILE A 164 -23.12 12.40 -0.86
C ILE A 164 -24.37 13.29 -0.74
N GLU A 165 -25.32 13.17 -1.67
CA GLU A 165 -26.60 13.88 -1.59
C GLU A 165 -27.38 13.45 -0.35
N HIS A 166 -27.43 12.14 -0.07
CA HIS A 166 -28.06 11.59 1.12
C HIS A 166 -27.43 12.14 2.40
N PHE A 167 -26.10 12.11 2.50
CA PHE A 167 -25.37 12.65 3.64
C PHE A 167 -25.69 14.13 3.86
N ASN A 168 -25.60 14.95 2.81
CA ASN A 168 -25.85 16.38 2.90
C ASN A 168 -27.29 16.71 3.27
N ASN A 169 -28.26 15.90 2.86
CA ASN A 169 -29.66 16.13 3.17
C ASN A 169 -30.09 15.63 4.56
N ASN A 170 -29.40 14.65 5.12
CA ASN A 170 -29.78 13.99 6.38
C ASN A 170 -28.86 14.32 7.56
N THR A 171 -27.95 15.28 7.39
CA THR A 171 -27.09 15.79 8.47
C THR A 171 -27.42 17.21 8.84
N ASP A 172 -27.31 17.54 10.13
CA ASP A 172 -27.53 18.90 10.64
C ASP A 172 -26.29 19.81 10.47
N HIS A 173 -25.27 19.35 9.75
CA HIS A 173 -24.05 20.13 9.52
C HIS A 173 -24.35 21.39 8.70
N SER A 174 -23.71 22.51 9.05
CA SER A 174 -23.98 23.83 8.46
C SER A 174 -23.52 24.00 7.01
N HIS A 175 -22.59 23.16 6.56
CA HIS A 175 -21.99 23.19 5.23
C HIS A 175 -22.23 21.89 4.46
N LEU A 176 -22.18 21.98 3.14
CA LEU A 176 -22.18 20.84 2.23
C LEU A 176 -20.81 20.18 2.19
N PHE A 177 -20.79 18.86 2.07
CA PHE A 177 -19.59 18.04 1.91
C PHE A 177 -19.51 17.49 0.49
N ALA A 178 -18.28 17.38 -0.02
CA ALA A 178 -17.97 16.76 -1.30
C ALA A 178 -17.12 15.49 -1.11
N LEU A 179 -17.09 14.62 -2.13
CA LEU A 179 -16.19 13.47 -2.16
C LEU A 179 -14.73 13.94 -2.13
N GLU A 180 -13.91 13.31 -1.30
CA GLU A 180 -12.45 13.49 -1.31
C GLU A 180 -11.78 12.29 -1.97
N GLU A 181 -11.97 11.09 -1.42
CA GLU A 181 -11.33 9.87 -1.91
C GLU A 181 -12.21 8.63 -1.69
N VAL A 182 -12.26 7.73 -2.69
CA VAL A 182 -12.83 6.39 -2.52
C VAL A 182 -11.72 5.45 -2.05
N LYS A 183 -11.86 4.90 -0.84
CA LYS A 183 -10.85 4.05 -0.20
C LYS A 183 -10.99 2.60 -0.62
N ILE A 184 -12.21 2.07 -0.53
CA ILE A 184 -12.52 0.65 -0.78
C ILE A 184 -13.88 0.57 -1.46
N ALA A 185 -13.98 -0.25 -2.50
CA ALA A 185 -15.26 -0.58 -3.12
C ALA A 185 -15.35 -2.10 -3.34
N GLN A 186 -16.49 -2.66 -3.00
CA GLN A 186 -16.79 -4.08 -3.15
C GLN A 186 -18.14 -4.27 -3.82
N ARG A 187 -18.26 -5.32 -4.64
CA ARG A 187 -19.48 -5.68 -5.35
C ARG A 187 -19.78 -7.16 -5.20
N GLN A 188 -21.06 -7.50 -5.08
CA GLN A 188 -21.57 -8.86 -5.07
C GLN A 188 -22.74 -8.99 -6.06
N VAL A 189 -22.73 -10.05 -6.88
CA VAL A 189 -23.86 -10.34 -7.78
C VAL A 189 -24.94 -11.13 -7.04
N VAL A 190 -26.15 -10.61 -7.04
CA VAL A 190 -27.37 -11.23 -6.47
C VAL A 190 -28.50 -11.16 -7.50
N ALA A 191 -29.75 -10.96 -7.09
CA ALA A 191 -30.83 -10.53 -7.98
C ALA A 191 -30.70 -9.04 -8.34
N GLY A 192 -29.54 -8.65 -8.87
CA GLY A 192 -29.04 -7.28 -8.92
C GLY A 192 -27.60 -7.22 -8.42
N PHE A 193 -27.22 -6.13 -7.77
CA PHE A 193 -25.88 -5.95 -7.21
C PHE A 193 -25.95 -5.37 -5.79
N ASN A 194 -25.21 -5.96 -4.87
CA ASN A 194 -24.88 -5.31 -3.61
C ASN A 194 -23.53 -4.61 -3.76
N PHE A 195 -23.45 -3.36 -3.34
CA PHE A 195 -22.23 -2.60 -3.22
C PHE A 195 -21.97 -2.26 -1.75
N GLU A 196 -20.70 -2.39 -1.34
CA GLU A 196 -20.21 -1.80 -0.10
C GLU A 196 -19.04 -0.87 -0.43
N ILE A 197 -19.20 0.42 -0.13
CA ILE A 197 -18.27 1.48 -0.56
C ILE A 197 -17.83 2.23 0.69
N THR A 198 -16.52 2.38 0.87
CA THR A 198 -15.92 3.19 1.94
C THR A 198 -15.16 4.34 1.31
N TYR A 199 -15.49 5.57 1.69
CA TYR A 199 -14.93 6.80 1.09
C TYR A 199 -14.81 7.92 2.13
N SER A 200 -13.95 8.91 1.86
CA SER A 200 -13.89 10.14 2.65
C SER A 200 -14.66 11.28 1.97
N ILE A 201 -15.24 12.12 2.81
CA ILE A 201 -15.91 13.36 2.41
C ILE A 201 -15.25 14.54 3.12
N VAL A 202 -15.21 15.69 2.46
CA VAL A 202 -14.59 16.91 2.98
C VAL A 202 -15.57 18.07 2.93
N GLN A 203 -15.58 18.89 3.97
CA GLN A 203 -16.41 20.08 4.03
C GLN A 203 -16.01 21.08 2.94
N THR A 204 -17.02 21.66 2.29
CA THR A 204 -16.86 22.69 1.26
C THR A 204 -17.13 24.10 1.79
N ASN A 205 -16.78 25.11 0.99
CA ASN A 205 -17.14 26.51 1.24
C ASN A 205 -18.64 26.81 1.07
N CYS A 206 -19.47 25.84 0.66
CA CYS A 206 -20.90 26.03 0.46
C CYS A 206 -21.68 25.78 1.75
N SER A 207 -22.28 26.84 2.30
CA SER A 207 -23.23 26.73 3.42
C SER A 207 -24.60 26.22 2.94
N LYS A 208 -25.23 25.35 3.73
CA LYS A 208 -26.57 24.80 3.46
C LYS A 208 -27.67 25.88 3.46
N GLU A 209 -27.42 27.04 4.08
CA GLU A 209 -28.36 28.18 4.04
C GLU A 209 -28.44 28.82 2.66
N LYS A 210 -27.34 28.79 1.90
CA LYS A 210 -27.23 29.43 0.59
C LYS A 210 -27.31 28.43 -0.56
N PHE A 211 -26.92 27.18 -0.32
CA PHE A 211 -26.84 26.13 -1.32
C PHE A 211 -27.65 24.92 -0.89
N LEU A 212 -28.66 24.56 -1.70
CA LEU A 212 -29.50 23.37 -1.48
C LEU A 212 -28.79 22.07 -1.88
N PHE A 213 -27.84 22.15 -2.81
CA PHE A 213 -27.09 21.03 -3.36
C PHE A 213 -25.68 21.48 -3.76
N LEU A 214 -24.78 20.52 -3.94
CA LEU A 214 -23.42 20.79 -4.43
C LEU A 214 -23.49 21.37 -5.84
N THR A 215 -22.91 22.55 -6.02
CA THR A 215 -22.70 23.18 -7.32
C THR A 215 -21.21 23.14 -7.69
N PRO A 216 -20.85 23.37 -8.96
CA PRO A 216 -19.44 23.46 -9.38
C PRO A 216 -18.62 24.56 -8.68
N GLU A 217 -19.29 25.50 -8.01
CA GLU A 217 -18.67 26.57 -7.23
C GLU A 217 -18.25 26.12 -5.83
N CYS A 218 -18.79 24.98 -5.36
CA CYS A 218 -18.45 24.39 -4.07
C CYS A 218 -17.06 23.76 -4.13
N LYS A 219 -16.11 24.37 -3.41
CA LYS A 219 -14.73 23.92 -3.31
C LYS A 219 -14.47 23.35 -1.93
N SER A 220 -13.78 22.21 -1.88
CA SER A 220 -13.28 21.60 -0.65
C SER A 220 -12.38 22.58 0.09
N LEU A 221 -12.59 22.72 1.40
CA LEU A 221 -11.76 23.54 2.26
C LEU A 221 -10.58 22.71 2.79
N LEU A 222 -9.43 23.37 2.97
CA LEU A 222 -8.27 22.77 3.63
C LEU A 222 -8.43 22.92 5.14
N ASN A 223 -8.10 21.86 5.90
CA ASN A 223 -8.24 21.82 7.37
C ASN A 223 -9.68 22.05 7.87
N SER A 224 -10.67 21.62 7.09
CA SER A 224 -12.08 21.63 7.46
C SER A 224 -12.53 20.26 7.95
N ASP A 225 -13.80 20.16 8.36
CA ASP A 225 -14.35 18.90 8.84
C ASP A 225 -14.30 17.84 7.73
N VAL A 226 -13.88 16.63 8.10
CA VAL A 226 -13.79 15.47 7.21
C VAL A 226 -14.65 14.35 7.77
N GLY A 227 -15.27 13.58 6.90
CA GLY A 227 -16.02 12.39 7.27
C GLY A 227 -15.43 11.13 6.64
N GLU A 228 -15.53 10.00 7.33
CA GLU A 228 -15.39 8.67 6.73
C GLU A 228 -16.78 8.04 6.62
N CYS A 229 -17.20 7.74 5.39
CA CYS A 229 -18.51 7.18 5.08
C CYS A 229 -18.40 5.73 4.60
N ARG A 230 -19.41 4.94 4.95
CA ARG A 230 -19.64 3.58 4.49
C ARG A 230 -21.07 3.48 3.96
N ASP A 231 -21.18 3.22 2.67
CA ASP A 231 -22.45 3.02 2.00
C ASP A 231 -22.65 1.54 1.67
N LYS A 232 -23.85 1.05 1.99
CA LYS A 232 -24.37 -0.25 1.56
C LYS A 232 -25.53 -0.01 0.62
N VAL A 233 -25.36 -0.40 -0.64
CA VAL A 233 -26.31 -0.09 -1.71
C VAL A 233 -26.75 -1.37 -2.40
N TYR A 234 -28.06 -1.57 -2.50
CA TYR A 234 -28.64 -2.63 -3.33
C TYR A 234 -29.23 -2.02 -4.59
N VAL A 235 -28.67 -2.41 -5.73
CA VAL A 235 -29.13 -2.03 -7.07
C VAL A 235 -29.90 -3.20 -7.65
N ASN A 236 -31.17 -3.00 -7.99
CA ASN A 236 -31.99 -4.06 -8.56
C ASN A 236 -31.65 -4.35 -10.03
N ILE A 237 -32.30 -5.36 -10.61
CA ILE A 237 -32.13 -5.73 -12.03
C ILE A 237 -32.55 -4.64 -13.04
N GLU A 238 -33.30 -3.61 -12.61
CA GLU A 238 -33.66 -2.44 -13.42
C GLU A 238 -32.60 -1.33 -13.33
N GLN A 239 -31.45 -1.59 -12.70
CA GLN A 239 -30.37 -0.63 -12.46
C GLN A 239 -30.80 0.57 -11.60
N LYS A 240 -31.76 0.38 -10.69
CA LYS A 240 -32.19 1.40 -9.73
C LYS A 240 -31.71 1.05 -8.33
N ILE A 241 -31.34 2.08 -7.57
CA ILE A 241 -31.06 1.95 -6.13
C ILE A 241 -32.38 1.58 -5.43
N ALA A 242 -32.48 0.33 -5.01
CA ALA A 242 -33.68 -0.24 -4.38
C ALA A 242 -33.58 -0.27 -2.86
N ALA A 243 -32.37 -0.34 -2.31
CA ALA A 243 -32.12 -0.09 -0.89
C ALA A 243 -30.79 0.64 -0.70
N PHE A 244 -30.75 1.51 0.30
CA PHE A 244 -29.59 2.32 0.64
C PHE A 244 -29.48 2.45 2.15
N SER A 245 -28.27 2.25 2.67
CA SER A 245 -27.93 2.49 4.07
C SER A 245 -26.53 3.10 4.13
N GLN A 246 -26.40 4.16 4.90
CA GLN A 246 -25.15 4.90 5.06
C GLN A 246 -24.82 5.06 6.54
N SER A 247 -23.53 4.96 6.84
CA SER A 247 -22.95 5.30 8.14
C SER A 247 -21.77 6.21 7.88
N CYS A 248 -21.73 7.38 8.50
CA CYS A 248 -20.61 8.32 8.37
C CYS A 248 -20.15 8.79 9.74
N ASP A 249 -18.84 8.76 9.96
CA ASP A 249 -18.19 9.30 11.15
C ASP A 249 -17.55 10.64 10.78
N LEU A 250 -18.00 11.73 11.41
CA LEU A 250 -17.45 13.08 11.21
C LEU A 250 -16.32 13.39 12.19
N TYR A 251 -15.28 14.02 11.67
CA TYR A 251 -14.09 14.45 12.41
C TYR A 251 -13.93 15.96 12.22
N PRO A 252 -13.97 16.76 13.30
CA PRO A 252 -13.77 18.20 13.21
C PRO A 252 -12.39 18.52 12.62
N GLY A 253 -12.29 19.54 11.77
CA GLY A 253 -11.02 19.99 11.17
C GLY A 253 -9.98 20.41 12.22
N GLU A 254 -10.44 20.81 13.41
CA GLU A 254 -9.60 21.12 14.58
C GLU A 254 -8.93 19.86 15.19
N ASP A 255 -9.59 18.70 15.07
CA ASP A 255 -9.09 17.38 15.50
C ASP A 255 -8.28 16.69 14.40
N LEU A 256 -8.47 17.08 13.14
CA LEU A 256 -7.60 16.74 12.04
C LEU A 256 -6.30 17.53 12.20
N VAL A 257 -5.40 16.96 13.00
CA VAL A 257 -3.98 17.18 12.79
C VAL A 257 -3.67 16.62 11.40
N GLN A 258 -3.93 17.40 10.35
CA GLN A 258 -2.93 17.41 9.28
C GLN A 258 -1.63 17.64 10.04
N PRO A 259 -0.62 16.75 9.92
CA PRO A 259 0.69 17.13 10.39
C PRO A 259 0.91 18.49 9.75
N LEU A 260 0.93 19.56 10.57
CA LEU A 260 1.34 20.90 10.16
C LEU A 260 2.41 20.63 9.14
N PRO A 261 2.20 20.93 7.84
CA PRO A 261 3.12 20.51 6.81
C PRO A 261 4.44 20.99 7.33
N LYS A 262 5.25 20.04 7.82
CA LYS A 262 6.52 20.40 8.39
C LYS A 262 7.14 20.93 7.14
N SER A 263 7.37 22.23 7.11
CA SER A 263 8.37 22.80 6.26
C SER A 263 9.69 22.24 6.80
N CYS A 264 9.86 20.92 6.66
CA CYS A 264 11.12 20.23 6.73
C CYS A 264 11.65 20.43 5.32
N PRO A 265 12.60 21.37 5.13
CA PRO A 265 13.32 21.45 3.88
C PRO A 265 13.97 20.08 3.65
N GLY A 266 13.34 19.29 2.77
CA GLY A 266 13.79 17.96 2.39
C GLY A 266 12.91 16.78 2.76
N CYS A 267 11.65 16.95 3.17
CA CYS A 267 10.68 15.85 3.08
C CYS A 267 10.11 15.75 1.65
N PRO A 268 9.72 14.55 1.18
CA PRO A 268 8.99 14.42 -0.08
C PRO A 268 7.64 15.14 0.01
N GLN A 269 7.34 15.98 -0.97
CA GLN A 269 6.07 16.70 -1.12
C GLN A 269 5.39 16.21 -2.40
N ASP A 270 4.08 15.99 -2.34
CA ASP A 270 3.30 15.62 -3.53
C ASP A 270 3.29 16.80 -4.52
N ILE A 271 3.49 16.49 -5.81
CA ILE A 271 3.43 17.45 -6.91
C ILE A 271 2.30 17.05 -7.85
N PRO A 272 1.48 18.02 -8.32
CA PRO A 272 0.50 17.77 -9.39
C PRO A 272 1.13 17.14 -10.63
N ALA A 273 0.41 16.21 -11.26
CA ALA A 273 0.88 15.45 -12.43
C ALA A 273 1.21 16.33 -13.66
N ASP A 274 0.59 17.51 -13.74
CA ASP A 274 0.74 18.52 -14.80
C ASP A 274 1.76 19.62 -14.46
N SER A 275 2.45 19.51 -13.32
CA SER A 275 3.41 20.53 -12.89
C SER A 275 4.56 20.69 -13.90
N PRO A 276 4.92 21.95 -14.25
CA PRO A 276 6.06 22.21 -15.14
C PRO A 276 7.38 21.68 -14.59
N ASP A 277 7.49 21.55 -13.26
CA ASP A 277 8.70 21.06 -12.58
C ASP A 277 8.98 19.57 -12.85
N LEU A 278 7.97 18.82 -13.31
CA LEU A 278 8.12 17.41 -13.68
C LEU A 278 8.65 17.22 -15.10
N LYS A 279 8.61 18.23 -15.96
CA LYS A 279 8.90 18.10 -17.39
C LYS A 279 10.28 17.49 -17.66
N ASP A 280 11.32 18.02 -17.02
CA ASP A 280 12.69 17.54 -17.21
C ASP A 280 12.86 16.14 -16.60
N ALA A 281 12.26 15.89 -15.44
CA ALA A 281 12.33 14.58 -14.78
C ALA A 281 11.63 13.49 -15.61
N LEU A 282 10.47 13.79 -16.21
CA LEU A 282 9.73 12.91 -17.10
C LEU A 282 10.51 12.63 -18.38
N ASP A 283 11.14 13.64 -18.98
CA ASP A 283 12.00 13.48 -20.17
C ASP A 283 13.21 12.57 -19.87
N HIS A 284 13.89 12.77 -18.74
CA HIS A 284 14.96 11.88 -18.32
C HIS A 284 14.47 10.45 -18.02
N SER A 285 13.28 10.31 -17.44
CA SER A 285 12.66 9.01 -17.16
C SER A 285 12.35 8.25 -18.45
N ILE A 286 11.74 8.89 -19.44
CA ILE A 286 11.36 8.21 -20.68
C ILE A 286 12.57 7.85 -21.53
N ARG A 287 13.62 8.68 -21.55
CA ARG A 287 14.89 8.34 -22.20
C ARG A 287 15.56 7.15 -21.54
N LYS A 288 15.62 7.13 -20.20
CA LYS A 288 16.18 6.01 -19.43
C LYS A 288 15.40 4.72 -19.67
N LEU A 289 14.07 4.78 -19.63
CA LEU A 289 13.20 3.64 -19.95
C LEU A 289 13.52 3.08 -21.33
N ASN A 290 13.56 3.92 -22.35
CA ASN A 290 13.76 3.45 -23.73
C ASN A 290 15.19 2.95 -24.00
N ALA A 291 16.19 3.46 -23.29
CA ALA A 291 17.56 3.00 -23.39
C ALA A 291 17.79 1.63 -22.72
N GLU A 292 17.08 1.34 -21.62
CA GLU A 292 17.23 0.08 -20.87
C GLU A 292 16.23 -1.00 -21.28
N ASN A 293 15.13 -0.62 -21.91
CA ASN A 293 14.11 -1.56 -22.38
C ASN A 293 14.50 -2.12 -23.77
N ASN A 294 14.55 -3.44 -23.89
CA ASN A 294 14.94 -4.13 -25.12
C ASN A 294 13.81 -4.28 -26.17
N ALA A 295 12.66 -3.62 -25.99
CA ALA A 295 11.58 -3.64 -26.98
C ALA A 295 11.98 -2.95 -28.29
N THR A 296 11.39 -3.42 -29.39
CA THR A 296 11.64 -2.96 -30.76
C THR A 296 11.15 -1.54 -31.01
N PHE A 297 10.07 -1.13 -30.33
CA PHE A 297 9.45 0.18 -30.46
C PHE A 297 9.74 1.05 -29.22
N TYR A 298 9.74 2.36 -29.41
CA TYR A 298 9.82 3.30 -28.31
C TYR A 298 8.53 3.29 -27.48
N PHE A 299 8.65 3.55 -26.18
CA PHE A 299 7.55 3.86 -25.29
C PHE A 299 7.42 5.36 -25.09
N LYS A 300 6.18 5.83 -24.93
CA LYS A 300 5.82 7.20 -24.53
C LYS A 300 5.09 7.15 -23.20
N ILE A 301 5.30 8.16 -22.36
CA ILE A 301 4.51 8.33 -21.12
C ILE A 301 3.07 8.66 -21.51
N ASP A 302 2.12 7.86 -21.03
CA ASP A 302 0.68 8.02 -21.29
C ASP A 302 0.01 8.82 -20.18
N THR A 303 0.12 8.36 -18.94
CA THR A 303 -0.46 9.04 -17.76
C THR A 303 0.46 8.98 -16.56
N VAL A 304 0.65 10.11 -15.88
CA VAL A 304 1.32 10.18 -14.57
C VAL A 304 0.27 9.95 -13.49
N LYS A 305 0.46 8.93 -12.65
CA LYS A 305 -0.45 8.57 -11.55
C LYS A 305 -0.15 9.35 -10.28
N LYS A 306 1.14 9.49 -9.96
CA LYS A 306 1.62 10.16 -8.74
C LYS A 306 3.01 10.72 -8.94
N ALA A 307 3.30 11.87 -8.35
CA ALA A 307 4.64 12.43 -8.34
C ALA A 307 4.95 13.11 -7.01
N THR A 308 6.21 13.01 -6.58
CA THR A 308 6.73 13.69 -5.38
C THR A 308 8.08 14.35 -5.66
N SER A 309 8.39 15.47 -5.01
CA SER A 309 9.71 16.10 -5.00
C SER A 309 10.28 16.22 -3.60
N GLN A 310 11.59 16.12 -3.49
CA GLN A 310 12.31 16.24 -2.24
C GLN A 310 13.61 17.02 -2.43
N VAL A 311 13.84 18.03 -1.60
CA VAL A 311 15.10 18.78 -1.57
C VAL A 311 16.13 18.06 -0.68
N VAL A 312 17.20 17.55 -1.28
CA VAL A 312 18.31 16.89 -0.57
C VAL A 312 19.60 17.66 -0.88
N GLY A 313 20.72 16.99 -1.20
CA GLY A 313 21.85 17.59 -1.91
C GLY A 313 21.58 17.81 -3.41
N GLY A 314 20.35 18.17 -3.77
CA GLY A 314 19.78 18.25 -5.12
C GLY A 314 18.27 18.17 -5.03
N ILE A 315 17.58 17.90 -6.14
CA ILE A 315 16.15 17.62 -6.12
C ILE A 315 15.94 16.17 -6.54
N LYS A 316 15.30 15.38 -5.69
CA LYS A 316 14.90 14.00 -5.98
C LYS A 316 13.42 13.98 -6.32
N TYR A 317 13.09 13.43 -7.49
CA TYR A 317 11.72 13.17 -7.92
C TYR A 317 11.44 11.67 -7.85
N VAL A 318 10.26 11.30 -7.38
CA VAL A 318 9.73 9.94 -7.49
C VAL A 318 8.40 10.01 -8.23
N ILE A 319 8.31 9.35 -9.37
CA ILE A 319 7.20 9.49 -10.33
C ILE A 319 6.66 8.11 -10.67
N GLU A 320 5.36 7.90 -10.48
CA GLU A 320 4.63 6.72 -10.93
C GLU A 320 3.84 7.08 -12.18
N PHE A 321 4.05 6.34 -13.27
CA PHE A 321 3.41 6.62 -14.55
C PHE A 321 3.14 5.34 -15.34
N THR A 322 2.22 5.43 -16.30
CA THR A 322 2.01 4.40 -17.31
C THR A 322 2.72 4.80 -18.61
N ALA A 323 3.31 3.83 -19.27
CA ALA A 323 3.96 4.02 -20.57
C ALA A 323 3.26 3.16 -21.63
N LYS A 324 3.04 3.71 -22.82
CA LYS A 324 2.46 2.99 -23.96
C LYS A 324 3.49 2.86 -25.08
N GLU A 325 3.52 1.68 -25.69
CA GLU A 325 4.30 1.41 -26.89
C GLU A 325 3.83 2.31 -28.04
N THR A 326 4.78 2.83 -28.81
CA THR A 326 4.53 3.73 -29.94
C THR A 326 4.72 3.02 -31.28
N GLU A 327 4.36 3.68 -32.37
CA GLU A 327 4.62 3.19 -33.73
C GLU A 327 6.08 3.39 -34.17
N CYS A 328 6.87 4.14 -33.41
CA CYS A 328 8.26 4.46 -33.73
C CYS A 328 9.20 3.32 -33.37
N SER A 329 9.80 2.69 -34.38
CA SER A 329 10.85 1.67 -34.18
C SER A 329 12.18 2.32 -33.76
N LYS A 330 12.91 1.63 -32.87
CA LYS A 330 14.26 2.00 -32.44
C LYS A 330 15.33 1.72 -33.49
N GLU A 331 15.01 0.94 -34.52
CA GLU A 331 15.94 0.64 -35.62
C GLU A 331 15.97 1.76 -36.66
N SER A 332 14.82 2.38 -36.92
CA SER A 332 14.68 3.45 -37.92
C SER A 332 14.79 4.86 -37.34
N ASN A 333 14.61 5.02 -36.03
CA ASN A 333 14.73 6.30 -35.33
C ASN A 333 15.85 6.25 -34.30
N THR A 334 16.67 7.29 -34.27
CA THR A 334 17.76 7.41 -33.28
C THR A 334 17.26 7.81 -31.90
N GLU A 335 16.12 8.51 -31.82
CA GLU A 335 15.52 9.01 -30.57
C GLU A 335 13.98 9.02 -30.66
N LEU A 336 13.32 9.06 -29.49
CA LEU A 336 11.88 9.29 -29.40
C LEU A 336 11.58 10.73 -29.81
N THR A 337 10.90 10.91 -30.95
CA THR A 337 10.48 12.23 -31.43
C THR A 337 9.03 12.53 -31.03
N ALA A 338 8.66 13.82 -31.00
CA ALA A 338 7.31 14.25 -30.60
C ALA A 338 6.18 13.70 -31.50
N ASN A 339 6.51 13.27 -32.73
CA ASN A 339 5.56 12.75 -33.71
C ASN A 339 5.24 11.25 -33.52
N CYS A 340 5.83 10.60 -32.52
CA CYS A 340 5.60 9.20 -32.23
C CYS A 340 4.28 9.00 -31.47
N GLU A 341 3.25 8.55 -32.19
CA GLU A 341 1.94 8.25 -31.61
C GLU A 341 1.92 6.88 -30.91
N ALA A 342 1.05 6.77 -29.90
CA ALA A 342 0.84 5.52 -29.18
C ALA A 342 0.13 4.50 -30.07
N LYS A 343 0.71 3.30 -30.18
CA LYS A 343 0.18 2.22 -31.01
C LYS A 343 -1.13 1.70 -30.43
N GLN A 344 -2.10 1.39 -31.30
CA GLN A 344 -3.38 0.79 -30.94
C GLN A 344 -3.61 -0.49 -31.78
N PRO A 345 -3.50 -1.71 -31.21
CA PRO A 345 -3.12 -2.05 -29.84
C PRO A 345 -1.59 -2.03 -29.64
N GLY A 346 -1.14 -1.41 -28.54
CA GLY A 346 0.26 -1.38 -28.11
C GLY A 346 0.42 -1.86 -26.67
N GLN A 347 1.59 -2.42 -26.34
CA GLN A 347 1.87 -2.84 -24.98
C GLN A 347 1.83 -1.64 -24.02
N SER A 348 1.19 -1.80 -22.86
CA SER A 348 1.22 -0.82 -21.77
C SER A 348 2.09 -1.33 -20.63
N LEU A 349 2.84 -0.43 -19.99
CA LEU A 349 3.70 -0.69 -18.84
C LEU A 349 3.28 0.18 -17.66
N SER A 350 3.36 -0.36 -16.44
CA SER A 350 3.30 0.41 -15.20
C SER A 350 4.73 0.65 -14.71
N CYS A 351 5.11 1.91 -14.49
CA CYS A 351 6.48 2.32 -14.23
C CYS A 351 6.62 3.20 -12.99
N THR A 352 7.75 3.07 -12.31
CA THR A 352 8.21 3.96 -11.23
C THR A 352 9.59 4.48 -11.60
N ALA A 353 9.73 5.81 -11.66
CA ALA A 353 10.99 6.49 -11.88
C ALA A 353 11.47 7.25 -10.65
N GLU A 354 12.75 7.13 -10.35
CA GLU A 354 13.47 7.96 -9.38
C GLU A 354 14.48 8.82 -10.14
N VAL A 355 14.32 10.15 -10.11
CA VAL A 355 15.20 11.08 -10.82
C VAL A 355 15.86 12.02 -9.83
N TYR A 356 17.17 11.87 -9.65
CA TYR A 356 17.95 12.74 -8.78
C TYR A 356 18.75 13.75 -9.61
N MET A 357 18.46 15.05 -9.40
CA MET A 357 19.04 16.16 -10.14
C MET A 357 19.91 17.03 -9.24
N ARG A 358 21.14 17.31 -9.69
CA ARG A 358 22.05 18.28 -9.07
C ARG A 358 22.31 19.39 -10.09
N LEU A 359 21.40 20.36 -10.16
CA LEU A 359 21.37 21.39 -11.20
C LEU A 359 22.67 22.21 -11.26
N TRP A 360 23.29 22.51 -10.12
CA TRP A 360 24.56 23.25 -10.05
C TRP A 360 25.77 22.45 -10.55
N GLU A 361 25.69 21.12 -10.61
CA GLU A 361 26.70 20.27 -11.23
C GLU A 361 26.30 19.78 -12.63
N LYS A 362 25.09 20.12 -13.09
CA LYS A 362 24.49 19.62 -14.35
C LYS A 362 24.47 18.09 -14.43
N LYS A 363 24.27 17.41 -13.30
CA LYS A 363 24.19 15.94 -13.22
C LYS A 363 22.76 15.49 -12.96
N VAL A 364 22.33 14.48 -13.72
CA VAL A 364 21.02 13.85 -13.58
C VAL A 364 21.20 12.33 -13.50
N PHE A 365 20.57 11.71 -12.51
CA PHE A 365 20.64 10.28 -12.24
C PHE A 365 19.22 9.70 -12.28
N PRO A 366 18.70 9.32 -13.46
CA PRO A 366 17.40 8.67 -13.58
C PRO A 366 17.53 7.16 -13.36
N THR A 367 16.60 6.59 -12.61
CA THR A 367 16.41 5.13 -12.46
C THR A 367 14.95 4.83 -12.76
N VAL A 368 14.66 3.84 -13.62
CA VAL A 368 13.29 3.50 -13.98
C VAL A 368 13.08 2.01 -13.85
N LYS A 369 11.99 1.61 -13.20
CA LYS A 369 11.54 0.22 -13.09
C LYS A 369 10.14 0.11 -13.67
N CYS A 370 9.92 -0.86 -14.55
CA CYS A 370 8.63 -1.05 -15.22
C CYS A 370 8.20 -2.50 -15.22
N GLN A 371 6.88 -2.72 -15.26
CA GLN A 371 6.24 -4.03 -15.36
C GLN A 371 5.12 -3.98 -16.42
N PRO A 372 4.85 -5.08 -17.16
CA PRO A 372 3.72 -5.13 -18.10
C PRO A 372 2.38 -4.88 -17.41
N LEU A 373 1.58 -4.00 -17.98
CA LEU A 373 0.20 -3.75 -17.57
C LEU A 373 -0.69 -4.71 -18.36
N GLU A 374 -1.00 -5.87 -17.78
CA GLU A 374 -1.90 -6.85 -18.43
C GLU A 374 -3.30 -6.24 -18.57
N MET A 375 -3.68 -5.92 -19.80
CA MET A 375 -5.07 -5.62 -20.11
C MET A 375 -5.86 -6.93 -20.05
N VAL A 376 -6.68 -7.09 -19.02
CA VAL A 376 -7.77 -8.07 -19.01
C VAL A 376 -8.70 -7.66 -20.16
N THR A 377 -8.48 -8.24 -21.34
CA THR A 377 -9.36 -8.06 -22.47
C THR A 377 -10.66 -8.77 -22.15
N MET A 378 -11.65 -8.00 -21.68
CA MET A 378 -13.03 -8.44 -21.59
C MET A 378 -13.55 -8.65 -23.02
N MET A 379 -13.29 -9.82 -23.61
CA MET A 379 -14.00 -10.23 -24.82
C MET A 379 -15.48 -10.41 -24.45
N ARG A 380 -16.37 -9.62 -25.06
CA ARG A 380 -17.81 -9.88 -25.00
C ARG A 380 -18.08 -11.28 -25.54
N ARG A 381 -18.68 -12.13 -24.70
CA ARG A 381 -19.10 -13.48 -25.10
C ARG A 381 -20.24 -13.36 -26.11
N PRO A 382 -20.21 -14.10 -27.23
CA PRO A 382 -21.38 -14.24 -28.09
C PRO A 382 -22.54 -14.86 -27.28
N PRO A 383 -23.79 -14.41 -27.50
CA PRO A 383 -24.95 -15.00 -26.84
C PRO A 383 -25.11 -16.47 -27.26
N GLY A 384 -25.16 -17.40 -26.30
CA GLY A 384 -25.57 -18.79 -26.55
C GLY A 384 -24.67 -19.93 -26.05
N PHE A 385 -23.57 -19.68 -25.34
CA PHE A 385 -22.73 -20.76 -24.79
C PHE A 385 -22.85 -20.88 -23.25
N SER A 386 -23.32 -22.03 -22.77
CA SER A 386 -23.29 -22.45 -21.35
C SER A 386 -22.15 -23.46 -21.09
N PRO A 387 -21.65 -23.61 -19.85
CA PRO A 387 -20.31 -24.13 -19.57
C PRO A 387 -20.21 -25.66 -19.43
N PHE A 388 -21.15 -26.44 -19.96
CA PHE A 388 -21.13 -27.90 -19.81
C PHE A 388 -21.02 -28.61 -21.16
N ARG A 389 -19.82 -28.59 -21.75
CA ARG A 389 -19.31 -29.66 -22.62
C ARG A 389 -17.81 -29.50 -22.83
N THR A 390 -17.04 -30.32 -22.14
CA THR A 390 -15.65 -30.58 -22.52
C THR A 390 -15.68 -31.52 -23.71
N VAL A 391 -15.40 -31.01 -24.92
CA VAL A 391 -15.02 -31.88 -26.03
C VAL A 391 -13.62 -32.37 -25.70
N GLN A 392 -13.48 -33.65 -25.34
CA GLN A 392 -12.17 -34.29 -25.40
C GLN A 392 -11.80 -34.40 -26.87
N VAL A 393 -10.94 -33.50 -27.32
CA VAL A 393 -10.21 -33.68 -28.58
C VAL A 393 -9.19 -34.78 -28.31
N GLN A 394 -9.50 -36.00 -28.74
CA GLN A 394 -8.47 -37.02 -28.95
C GLN A 394 -7.56 -36.51 -30.07
N GLU A 395 -6.28 -36.32 -29.76
CA GLU A 395 -5.24 -36.26 -30.77
C GLU A 395 -5.23 -37.59 -31.52
N THR A 396 -5.78 -37.60 -32.72
CA THR A 396 -5.51 -38.66 -33.70
C THR A 396 -4.04 -38.53 -34.08
N LYS A 397 -3.16 -39.29 -33.43
CA LYS A 397 -1.83 -39.52 -33.95
C LYS A 397 -1.97 -40.30 -35.25
N GLU A 398 -1.43 -39.72 -36.31
CA GLU A 398 -1.29 -40.31 -37.62
C GLU A 398 -0.61 -41.68 -37.48
N GLY A 399 -1.27 -42.69 -38.04
CA GLY A 399 -0.84 -44.07 -37.93
C GLY A 399 0.42 -44.34 -38.75
N THR A 400 1.28 -45.20 -38.22
CA THR A 400 2.02 -46.14 -39.06
C THR A 400 1.97 -47.52 -38.42
N THR A 401 1.12 -48.33 -39.03
CA THR A 401 0.99 -49.79 -39.09
C THR A 401 2.09 -50.62 -38.41
N LYS A 402 1.72 -51.53 -37.50
CA LYS A 402 1.93 -53.00 -37.59
C LYS A 402 1.00 -53.75 -36.62
N GLN A 403 0.33 -54.81 -37.11
CA GLN A 403 -0.49 -55.75 -36.32
C GLN A 403 0.37 -56.56 -35.33
N PRO A 404 -0.16 -56.93 -34.15
CA PRO A 404 0.46 -57.88 -33.24
C PRO A 404 -0.13 -59.31 -33.40
N PRO A 405 0.63 -60.38 -33.11
CA PRO A 405 0.03 -61.66 -32.79
C PRO A 405 -0.28 -61.77 -31.29
N THR A 406 -1.46 -62.33 -31.07
CA THR A 406 -2.09 -62.79 -29.84
C THR A 406 -1.20 -63.71 -28.99
N THR A 407 -1.17 -63.51 -27.66
CA THR A 407 -1.26 -64.64 -26.72
C THR A 407 -1.75 -64.22 -25.33
N VAL A 408 -2.55 -65.12 -24.76
CA VAL A 408 -3.35 -65.07 -23.54
C VAL A 408 -2.59 -65.77 -22.40
N LEU A 409 -2.84 -65.39 -21.13
CA LEU A 409 -2.93 -66.19 -19.88
C LEU A 409 -2.51 -65.30 -18.68
N ALA A 410 -3.36 -64.95 -17.70
CA ALA A 410 -4.10 -65.71 -16.67
C ALA A 410 -3.39 -65.74 -15.29
N VAL A 411 -3.97 -64.95 -14.37
CA VAL A 411 -4.22 -65.08 -12.91
C VAL A 411 -3.51 -66.15 -12.06
N HIS A 412 -2.89 -65.69 -10.95
CA HIS A 412 -2.93 -66.14 -9.53
C HIS A 412 -1.59 -65.71 -8.88
N GLY A 413 -1.44 -65.24 -7.64
CA GLY A 413 -2.24 -65.28 -6.42
C GLY A 413 -1.28 -65.55 -5.25
N SER A 414 -1.50 -64.87 -4.12
CA SER A 414 -1.07 -65.20 -2.74
C SER A 414 0.04 -64.38 -2.04
N GLN A 415 -0.44 -63.80 -0.93
CA GLN A 415 0.12 -63.34 0.35
C GLN A 415 1.50 -63.86 0.80
N VAL A 416 2.18 -63.09 1.67
CA VAL A 416 2.45 -63.40 3.12
C VAL A 416 3.47 -62.42 3.76
N ILE A 417 3.08 -61.81 4.90
CA ILE A 417 3.82 -61.48 6.17
C ILE A 417 5.06 -60.54 6.08
N GLU A 418 5.32 -59.48 6.89
CA GLU A 418 5.42 -59.30 8.35
C GLU A 418 5.53 -57.78 8.69
N ARG A 419 4.80 -57.19 9.66
CA ARG A 419 5.23 -56.77 11.05
C ARG A 419 6.21 -55.55 11.03
N ILE A 420 6.00 -54.39 11.68
CA ILE A 420 5.95 -54.06 13.13
C ILE A 420 5.61 -52.53 13.29
N GLN A 421 4.84 -52.16 14.32
CA GLN A 421 4.47 -50.82 14.87
C GLN A 421 5.63 -50.20 15.73
N PRO A 422 5.50 -49.23 16.68
CA PRO A 422 4.54 -48.11 16.94
C PRO A 422 5.16 -46.74 17.41
N TRP A 423 4.31 -45.68 17.38
CA TRP A 423 4.07 -44.57 18.38
C TRP A 423 5.17 -43.52 18.70
N LYS A 424 4.92 -42.37 19.36
CA LYS A 424 3.90 -41.28 19.46
C LYS A 424 4.33 -40.42 20.68
N LYS A 425 4.05 -39.10 20.68
CA LYS A 425 4.05 -38.12 21.81
C LYS A 425 5.42 -37.52 22.21
N SER A 426 5.58 -36.31 22.77
CA SER A 426 4.87 -35.01 22.85
C SER A 426 5.49 -34.22 24.03
N PHE A 427 5.53 -32.88 23.94
CA PHE A 427 5.51 -31.87 25.04
C PHE A 427 6.74 -31.64 25.95
N LEU A 428 7.27 -30.39 26.00
CA LEU A 428 7.05 -29.38 27.07
C LEU A 428 8.02 -28.16 27.01
N ILE A 429 7.53 -27.07 27.60
CA ILE A 429 8.01 -25.67 27.67
C ILE A 429 8.81 -25.43 28.97
N LEU A 430 9.79 -24.50 28.98
CA LEU A 430 10.08 -23.67 30.17
C LEU A 430 10.82 -22.34 29.83
N ASN A 431 10.57 -21.35 30.70
CA ASN A 431 10.66 -19.89 30.54
C ASN A 431 12.05 -19.22 30.70
N SER A 432 12.21 -18.13 29.91
CA SER A 432 12.67 -16.75 30.19
C SER A 432 13.63 -16.41 31.36
N LEU A 433 14.74 -15.70 31.05
CA LEU A 433 14.97 -14.27 31.39
C LEU A 433 16.34 -13.81 30.81
N MET A 434 16.38 -12.73 30.02
CA MET A 434 17.60 -11.96 29.73
C MET A 434 17.26 -10.47 29.65
N LEU A 435 18.00 -9.68 30.42
CA LEU A 435 17.99 -8.22 30.42
C LEU A 435 19.05 -7.76 29.40
N SER A 436 18.67 -6.97 28.39
CA SER A 436 19.66 -6.33 27.50
C SER A 436 19.18 -4.97 27.02
N LEU A 437 19.94 -3.92 27.34
CA LEU A 437 19.94 -2.68 26.57
C LEU A 437 20.36 -3.03 25.13
N ASN A 438 19.52 -2.77 24.14
CA ASN A 438 19.90 -2.81 22.74
C ASN A 438 19.12 -1.74 21.96
N LEU A 439 19.85 -0.73 21.51
CA LEU A 439 19.41 0.14 20.41
C LEU A 439 19.30 -0.73 19.15
N CYS A 440 18.14 -0.61 18.49
CA CYS A 440 17.70 -1.29 17.27
C CYS A 440 18.79 -2.09 16.51
N SER A 441 18.90 -3.38 16.80
CA SER A 441 19.89 -4.23 16.15
C SER A 441 19.65 -4.35 14.65
N THR A 442 20.65 -3.88 13.90
CA THR A 442 20.83 -4.02 12.46
C THR A 442 21.13 -5.47 12.10
N GLY A 443 20.36 -6.01 11.14
CA GLY A 443 20.61 -7.34 10.59
C GLY A 443 21.75 -7.30 9.57
N ILE A 444 22.91 -7.86 9.93
CA ILE A 444 24.03 -8.13 9.01
C ILE A 444 24.23 -9.64 8.94
N PHE A 445 24.01 -10.20 7.75
CA PHE A 445 24.34 -11.58 7.39
C PHE A 445 25.84 -11.84 7.53
N PHE A 446 26.24 -12.87 8.28
CA PHE A 446 27.58 -13.46 8.18
C PHE A 446 27.49 -14.92 7.75
N ASN A 447 28.02 -15.17 6.56
CA ASN A 447 28.31 -16.46 5.98
C ASN A 447 29.60 -16.99 6.62
N THR A 448 29.60 -18.14 7.29
CA THR A 448 30.86 -18.86 7.58
C THR A 448 30.64 -20.38 7.58
N SER A 449 31.44 -21.05 6.75
CA SER A 449 31.65 -22.50 6.75
C SER A 449 32.63 -22.91 7.86
N PRO A 450 32.60 -24.18 8.36
CA PRO A 450 33.47 -24.60 9.44
C PRO A 450 34.68 -25.40 8.93
N SER A 451 35.86 -25.16 9.50
CA SER A 451 37.00 -26.10 9.52
C SER A 451 37.93 -25.72 10.70
N PRO A 452 38.84 -26.61 11.17
CA PRO A 452 38.70 -27.24 12.49
C PRO A 452 39.71 -26.74 13.55
N PHE A 453 39.34 -26.94 14.82
CA PHE A 453 40.15 -26.72 16.01
C PHE A 453 41.41 -27.61 16.07
N PRO A 454 42.55 -27.10 16.60
CA PRO A 454 43.60 -27.93 17.15
C PRO A 454 43.50 -28.08 18.68
N ILE A 455 43.96 -29.24 19.11
CA ILE A 455 44.08 -29.77 20.47
C ILE A 455 45.23 -29.05 21.21
N VAL A 456 45.01 -28.64 22.46
CA VAL A 456 46.10 -28.49 23.46
C VAL A 456 45.66 -29.00 24.83
N GLN A 457 46.46 -29.94 25.34
CA GLN A 457 46.40 -30.56 26.66
C GLN A 457 46.74 -29.56 27.77
N ALA A 458 46.09 -29.68 28.93
CA ALA A 458 46.57 -29.12 30.18
C ALA A 458 46.75 -30.24 31.22
N GLN A 459 48.00 -30.48 31.61
CA GLN A 459 48.42 -31.31 32.73
C GLN A 459 48.40 -30.49 34.03
N ILE A 460 47.67 -31.01 35.01
CA ILE A 460 47.94 -31.11 36.45
C ILE A 460 49.00 -30.16 37.05
N LEU A 461 48.55 -29.23 37.90
CA LEU A 461 48.92 -29.15 39.33
C LEU A 461 47.91 -28.29 40.10
#